data_AF-A0A9E6DP27-F1
#
_entry.id   AF-A0A9E6DP27-F1
#
_cell.length_a   1.000
_cell.length_b   1.000
_cell.length_c   1.000
_cell.angle_alpha   90.00
_cell.angle_beta   90.00
_cell.angle_gamma   90.00
#
_symmetry.space_group_name_H-M   'P 1'
#
loop_
_entity.id
_entity.type
_entity.pdbx_description
1 polymer ?
#
loop_
_entity_poly.entity_id
_entity_poly.type
_entity_poly.pdbx_seq_one_letter_code
_entity_poly.pdbx_strand_id
1 'polypeptide(L)'
;AAQISEETRGAYEPGILNTVTVEGVEWGYPRAFSTKAMFINCDLAAAAGVACEAPKTWDDMYAMAKAINDNTEAAGVGLAGKDFDNTMHQFLNYHYSNGGVVIDSATGENKLDSTATRETLAFYEKLASVAQEGPTAWERSQLKDLYNDGKIGMYIDGPWGRGQHNESINEITVPIPHGPQGDNGTILITDSIAVFKGSGHEELAHELAGMLTTGESQYALDTEWGLTPIFDYAALGFDAPYYEGDDYWQVFVNGIGAGGPEPLVEDFKSLQSVFTNMIQGIILADDTVDNLVEIAAEELDDAL
;
A
#
# COMPACT_ATOMS: atom_id res chain seq x y z
N ALA A 1 9.05 -22.48 13.25
CA ALA A 1 8.41 -22.64 11.93
C ALA A 1 6.90 -22.75 12.15
N ALA A 2 6.12 -22.14 11.26
CA ALA A 2 4.68 -22.33 11.21
C ALA A 2 4.35 -23.80 10.90
N GLN A 3 3.27 -24.31 11.49
CA GLN A 3 2.78 -25.68 11.30
C GLN A 3 1.56 -25.64 10.36
N ILE A 4 1.76 -25.12 9.15
CA ILE A 4 0.71 -25.00 8.13
C ILE A 4 0.40 -26.38 7.55
N SER A 5 -0.88 -26.79 7.56
CA SER A 5 -1.32 -28.06 6.99
C SER A 5 -1.08 -28.13 5.47
N GLU A 6 -0.94 -29.33 4.91
CA GLU A 6 -0.73 -29.50 3.46
C GLU A 6 -1.92 -28.97 2.64
N GLU A 7 -3.15 -29.16 3.14
CA GLU A 7 -4.37 -28.61 2.54
C GLU A 7 -4.35 -27.09 2.50
N THR A 8 -4.08 -26.43 3.64
CA THR A 8 -3.98 -24.97 3.71
C THR A 8 -2.83 -24.43 2.86
N ARG A 9 -1.69 -25.13 2.86
CA ARG A 9 -0.51 -24.76 2.08
C ARG A 9 -0.81 -24.75 0.58
N GLY A 10 -1.52 -25.77 0.08
CA GLY A 10 -1.87 -25.90 -1.34
C GLY A 10 -2.91 -24.89 -1.83
N ALA A 11 -3.62 -24.23 -0.91
CA ALA A 11 -4.67 -23.27 -1.24
C ALA A 11 -4.17 -21.82 -1.40
N TYR A 12 -2.98 -21.49 -0.92
CA TYR A 12 -2.43 -20.13 -1.05
C TYR A 12 -2.23 -19.74 -2.50
N GLU A 13 -2.61 -18.50 -2.82
CA GLU A 13 -2.27 -17.88 -4.10
C GLU A 13 -0.75 -17.83 -4.29
N PRO A 14 -0.25 -17.91 -5.54
CA PRO A 14 1.19 -17.90 -5.81
C PRO A 14 1.90 -16.71 -5.16
N GLY A 15 3.01 -17.00 -4.46
CA GLY A 15 3.85 -15.99 -3.84
C GLY A 15 3.49 -15.62 -2.40
N ILE A 16 2.27 -15.90 -1.92
CA ILE A 16 1.87 -15.56 -0.55
C ILE A 16 2.79 -16.23 0.49
N LEU A 17 3.06 -17.53 0.35
CA LEU A 17 3.95 -18.23 1.28
C LEU A 17 5.41 -17.74 1.25
N ASN A 18 5.86 -17.12 0.15
CA ASN A 18 7.21 -16.58 0.07
C ASN A 18 7.41 -15.41 1.04
N THR A 19 6.34 -14.66 1.33
CA THR A 19 6.38 -13.49 2.23
C THR A 19 6.69 -13.85 3.68
N VAL A 20 6.44 -15.12 4.06
CA VAL A 20 6.71 -15.66 5.40
C VAL A 20 7.87 -16.65 5.41
N THR A 21 8.52 -16.87 4.26
CA THR A 21 9.59 -17.86 4.11
C THR A 21 10.96 -17.20 4.14
N VAL A 22 11.76 -17.56 5.13
CA VAL A 22 13.16 -17.12 5.26
C VAL A 22 14.03 -18.36 5.33
N GLU A 23 15.04 -18.45 4.45
CA GLU A 23 15.96 -19.59 4.36
C GLU A 23 15.25 -20.95 4.18
N GLY A 24 14.12 -20.95 3.45
CA GLY A 24 13.32 -22.15 3.21
C GLY A 24 12.45 -22.58 4.40
N VAL A 25 12.36 -21.76 5.44
CA VAL A 25 11.51 -22.01 6.62
C VAL A 25 10.39 -20.98 6.64
N GLU A 26 9.14 -21.46 6.71
CA GLU A 26 7.97 -20.62 6.94
C GLU A 26 7.89 -20.24 8.41
N TRP A 27 7.91 -18.94 8.71
CA TRP A 27 7.93 -18.41 10.08
C TRP A 27 6.58 -17.90 10.57
N GLY A 28 5.63 -17.68 9.67
CA GLY A 28 4.29 -17.18 9.98
C GLY A 28 3.20 -17.91 9.22
N TYR A 29 1.97 -17.72 9.68
CA TYR A 29 0.75 -18.10 8.98
C TYR A 29 0.19 -16.83 8.31
N PRO A 30 0.26 -16.69 6.97
CA PRO A 30 -0.32 -15.54 6.29
C PRO A 30 -1.80 -15.40 6.64
N ARG A 31 -2.25 -14.16 6.88
CA ARG A 31 -3.61 -13.86 7.34
C ARG A 31 -4.26 -12.71 6.58
N ALA A 32 -3.49 -11.80 6.02
CA ALA A 32 -4.00 -10.77 5.14
C ALA A 32 -2.99 -10.47 4.05
N PHE A 33 -3.49 -10.14 2.88
CA PHE A 33 -2.70 -9.52 1.83
C PHE A 33 -3.40 -8.25 1.41
N SER A 34 -2.62 -7.22 1.10
CA SER A 34 -3.19 -6.00 0.56
C SER A 34 -2.29 -5.37 -0.48
N THR A 35 -2.95 -4.88 -1.50
CA THR A 35 -2.44 -3.92 -2.47
C THR A 35 -3.22 -2.62 -2.33
N LYS A 36 -2.92 -1.59 -3.12
CA LYS A 36 -3.55 -0.28 -3.00
C LYS A 36 -4.09 0.21 -4.34
N ALA A 37 -5.10 1.06 -4.26
CA ALA A 37 -5.67 1.77 -5.39
C ALA A 37 -5.88 3.23 -5.00
N MET A 38 -6.21 4.07 -5.98
CA MET A 38 -6.59 5.45 -5.74
C MET A 38 -8.12 5.58 -5.78
N PHE A 39 -8.67 6.26 -4.78
CA PHE A 39 -10.07 6.66 -4.75
C PHE A 39 -10.17 8.12 -5.18
N ILE A 40 -11.16 8.42 -6.01
CA ILE A 40 -11.42 9.77 -6.55
C ILE A 40 -12.86 10.15 -6.25
N ASN A 41 -13.04 11.28 -5.56
CA ASN A 41 -14.34 11.89 -5.33
C ASN A 41 -14.81 12.64 -6.59
N CYS A 42 -15.77 12.06 -7.30
CA CYS A 42 -16.27 12.59 -8.57
C CYS A 42 -17.06 13.89 -8.43
N ASP A 43 -17.67 14.13 -7.27
CA ASP A 43 -18.38 15.38 -7.00
C ASP A 43 -17.39 16.56 -6.89
N LEU A 44 -16.23 16.33 -6.26
CA LEU A 44 -15.14 17.31 -6.20
C LEU A 44 -14.48 17.53 -7.57
N ALA A 45 -14.26 16.46 -8.35
CA ALA A 45 -13.76 16.58 -9.72
C ALA A 45 -14.71 17.42 -10.59
N ALA A 46 -16.02 17.15 -10.52
CA ALA A 46 -17.04 17.89 -11.26
C ALA A 46 -17.14 19.36 -10.81
N ALA A 47 -17.09 19.63 -9.50
CA ALA A 47 -17.08 20.99 -8.95
C ALA A 47 -15.85 21.78 -9.42
N ALA A 48 -14.72 21.10 -9.56
CA ALA A 48 -13.48 21.66 -10.07
C ALA A 48 -13.45 21.88 -11.59
N GLY A 49 -14.48 21.43 -12.32
CA GLY A 49 -14.59 21.56 -13.77
C GLY A 49 -13.76 20.55 -14.56
N VAL A 50 -13.37 19.42 -13.95
CA VAL A 50 -12.62 18.34 -14.61
C VAL A 50 -13.44 17.05 -14.64
N ALA A 51 -13.16 16.18 -15.61
CA ALA A 51 -13.83 14.88 -15.70
C ALA A 51 -13.36 13.95 -14.58
N CYS A 52 -14.29 13.17 -14.00
CA CYS A 52 -13.95 12.10 -13.07
C CYS A 52 -13.57 10.85 -13.85
N GLU A 53 -12.30 10.77 -14.26
CA GLU A 53 -11.75 9.65 -15.02
C GLU A 53 -10.43 9.20 -14.38
N ALA A 54 -10.05 7.93 -14.59
CA ALA A 54 -8.77 7.42 -14.10
C ALA A 54 -7.59 8.19 -14.72
N PRO A 55 -6.78 8.93 -13.94
CA PRO A 55 -5.55 9.51 -14.45
C PRO A 55 -4.60 8.36 -14.81
N LYS A 56 -3.90 8.50 -15.94
CA LYS A 56 -2.98 7.46 -16.41
C LYS A 56 -1.59 7.69 -15.87
N THR A 57 -1.18 8.96 -15.84
CA THR A 57 0.15 9.38 -15.39
C THR A 57 0.08 10.20 -14.11
N TRP A 58 1.20 10.31 -13.41
CA TRP A 58 1.37 11.25 -12.30
C TRP A 58 1.06 12.70 -12.66
N ASP A 59 1.36 13.12 -13.89
CA ASP A 59 1.04 14.46 -14.34
C ASP A 59 -0.46 14.66 -14.54
N ASP A 60 -1.19 13.66 -15.04
CA ASP A 60 -2.66 13.69 -15.12
C ASP A 60 -3.27 13.78 -13.71
N MET A 61 -2.75 12.98 -12.77
CA MET A 61 -3.18 13.00 -11.38
C MET A 61 -2.93 14.36 -10.74
N TYR A 62 -1.73 14.92 -10.90
CA TYR A 62 -1.41 16.23 -10.35
C TYR A 62 -2.27 17.33 -10.98
N ALA A 63 -2.55 17.26 -12.28
CA ALA A 63 -3.44 18.21 -12.94
C ALA A 63 -4.87 18.17 -12.36
N MET A 64 -5.40 16.98 -12.11
CA MET A 64 -6.69 16.80 -11.44
C MET A 64 -6.65 17.32 -9.99
N ALA A 65 -5.65 16.93 -9.21
CA ALA A 65 -5.47 17.38 -7.83
C ALA A 65 -5.39 18.91 -7.75
N LYS A 66 -4.61 19.51 -8.65
CA LYS A 66 -4.49 20.96 -8.75
C LYS A 66 -5.81 21.64 -9.09
N ALA A 67 -6.57 21.11 -10.05
CA ALA A 67 -7.87 21.66 -10.38
C ALA A 67 -8.83 21.64 -9.18
N ILE A 68 -8.86 20.53 -8.44
CA ILE A 68 -9.66 20.40 -7.22
C ILE A 68 -9.22 21.44 -6.17
N ASN A 69 -7.92 21.54 -5.92
CA ASN A 69 -7.35 22.48 -4.96
C ASN A 69 -7.60 23.95 -5.33
N ASP A 70 -7.52 24.31 -6.61
CA ASP A 70 -7.64 25.70 -7.06
C ASP A 70 -9.11 26.16 -7.19
N ASN A 71 -10.03 25.24 -7.51
CA ASN A 71 -11.42 25.57 -7.85
C ASN A 71 -12.45 25.14 -6.79
N THR A 72 -12.01 24.54 -5.68
CA THR A 72 -12.86 24.12 -4.56
C THR A 72 -12.23 24.49 -3.22
N GLU A 73 -12.92 24.23 -2.12
CA GLU A 73 -12.39 24.39 -0.75
C GLU A 73 -11.71 23.11 -0.23
N ALA A 74 -11.64 22.06 -1.05
CA ALA A 74 -11.00 20.79 -0.71
C ALA A 74 -9.56 20.78 -1.24
N ALA A 75 -8.67 20.07 -0.54
CA ALA A 75 -7.36 19.76 -1.09
C ALA A 75 -7.49 18.74 -2.23
N GLY A 76 -6.56 18.81 -3.18
CA GLY A 76 -6.56 17.92 -4.34
C GLY A 76 -6.29 16.46 -3.97
N VAL A 77 -5.41 16.23 -3.00
CA VAL A 77 -4.95 14.90 -2.60
C VAL A 77 -4.76 14.78 -1.09
N GLY A 78 -5.02 13.59 -0.54
CA GLY A 78 -4.62 13.20 0.81
C GLY A 78 -3.19 12.63 0.83
N LEU A 79 -2.28 13.28 1.55
CA LEU A 79 -0.88 12.87 1.68
C LEU A 79 -0.54 12.53 3.14
N ALA A 80 -0.17 11.28 3.42
CA ALA A 80 0.24 10.83 4.74
C ALA A 80 1.72 11.15 4.96
N GLY A 81 2.02 12.05 5.90
CA GLY A 81 3.39 12.45 6.22
C GLY A 81 3.80 12.20 7.67
N LYS A 82 2.95 11.59 8.50
CA LYS A 82 3.24 11.33 9.91
C LYS A 82 4.41 10.35 10.08
N ASP A 83 5.13 10.44 11.19
CA ASP A 83 6.15 9.44 11.55
C ASP A 83 5.48 8.11 11.91
N PHE A 84 5.11 7.37 10.88
CA PHE A 84 4.38 6.11 10.93
C PHE A 84 4.60 5.32 9.63
N ASP A 85 4.41 4.01 9.68
CA ASP A 85 4.66 3.09 8.55
C ASP A 85 3.87 3.45 7.29
N ASN A 86 2.65 3.97 7.41
CA ASN A 86 1.82 4.31 6.27
C ASN A 86 2.38 5.45 5.41
N THR A 87 3.28 6.28 5.94
CA THR A 87 4.01 7.28 5.14
C THR A 87 5.00 6.60 4.20
N MET A 88 5.77 5.63 4.70
CA MET A 88 6.59 4.75 3.84
C MET A 88 5.70 4.00 2.84
N HIS A 89 4.59 3.40 3.27
CA HIS A 89 3.72 2.64 2.37
C HIS A 89 3.15 3.50 1.24
N GLN A 90 2.71 4.73 1.53
CA GLN A 90 2.21 5.63 0.50
C GLN A 90 3.33 5.99 -0.48
N PHE A 91 4.57 6.18 -0.02
CA PHE A 91 5.70 6.44 -0.91
C PHE A 91 5.98 5.26 -1.82
N LEU A 92 6.01 4.05 -1.27
CA LEU A 92 6.27 2.82 -2.01
C LEU A 92 5.21 2.56 -3.09
N ASN A 93 3.96 2.98 -2.90
CA ASN A 93 2.96 2.94 -3.96
C ASN A 93 3.39 3.69 -5.21
N TYR A 94 3.81 4.95 -5.04
CA TYR A 94 4.30 5.74 -6.15
C TYR A 94 5.62 5.17 -6.66
N HIS A 95 6.56 4.84 -5.77
CA HIS A 95 7.86 4.29 -6.16
C HIS A 95 7.74 3.08 -7.09
N TYR A 96 6.89 2.11 -6.75
CA TYR A 96 6.62 0.94 -7.59
C TYR A 96 5.84 1.29 -8.86
N SER A 97 4.92 2.26 -8.81
CA SER A 97 4.28 2.78 -10.03
C SER A 97 5.28 3.48 -10.99
N ASN A 98 6.48 3.79 -10.51
CA ASN A 98 7.58 4.34 -11.30
C ASN A 98 8.67 3.28 -11.62
N GLY A 99 8.38 1.99 -11.40
CA GLY A 99 9.35 0.92 -11.64
C GLY A 99 10.55 0.94 -10.69
N GLY A 100 10.42 1.64 -9.55
CA GLY A 100 11.46 1.71 -8.54
C GLY A 100 11.68 0.38 -7.83
N VAL A 101 12.90 0.17 -7.34
CA VAL A 101 13.30 -0.97 -6.51
C VAL A 101 14.00 -0.43 -5.28
N VAL A 102 13.64 -0.90 -4.08
CA VAL A 102 14.30 -0.48 -2.83
C VAL A 102 15.48 -1.39 -2.52
N ILE A 103 15.26 -2.70 -2.59
CA ILE A 103 16.29 -3.74 -2.39
C ILE A 103 16.15 -4.73 -3.54
N ASP A 104 17.27 -5.08 -4.18
CA ASP A 104 17.30 -6.17 -5.16
C ASP A 104 17.05 -7.51 -4.43
N SER A 105 15.94 -8.17 -4.74
CA SER A 105 15.56 -9.40 -4.05
C SER A 105 16.51 -10.58 -4.30
N ALA A 106 17.33 -10.54 -5.35
CA ALA A 106 18.26 -11.61 -5.70
C ALA A 106 19.63 -11.40 -5.07
N THR A 107 20.08 -10.16 -4.93
CA THR A 107 21.43 -9.84 -4.40
C THR A 107 21.43 -9.26 -2.99
N GLY A 108 20.29 -8.75 -2.52
CA GLY A 108 20.19 -7.97 -1.28
C GLY A 108 20.77 -6.56 -1.41
N GLU A 109 21.11 -6.11 -2.62
CA GLU A 109 21.71 -4.81 -2.86
C GLU A 109 20.68 -3.69 -2.66
N ASN A 110 21.06 -2.66 -1.89
CA ASN A 110 20.29 -1.43 -1.78
C ASN A 110 20.22 -0.70 -3.14
N LYS A 111 19.00 -0.39 -3.58
CA LYS A 111 18.69 0.30 -4.82
C LYS A 111 17.95 1.63 -4.59
N LEU A 112 17.88 2.09 -3.33
CA LEU A 112 17.14 3.29 -2.98
C LEU A 112 17.76 4.54 -3.61
N ASP A 113 19.09 4.63 -3.73
CA ASP A 113 19.76 5.68 -4.51
C ASP A 113 19.58 5.46 -6.02
N SER A 114 18.46 5.94 -6.56
CA SER A 114 18.13 5.77 -7.97
C SER A 114 17.39 6.96 -8.58
N THR A 115 17.33 7.00 -9.92
CA THR A 115 16.49 7.96 -10.65
C THR A 115 15.02 7.81 -10.27
N ALA A 116 14.52 6.58 -10.16
CA ALA A 116 13.11 6.33 -9.84
C ALA A 116 12.74 6.87 -8.45
N THR A 117 13.63 6.74 -7.46
CA THR A 117 13.44 7.31 -6.11
C THR A 117 13.41 8.83 -6.15
N ARG A 118 14.33 9.48 -6.87
CA ARG A 118 14.36 10.94 -7.01
C ARG A 118 13.12 11.48 -7.71
N GLU A 119 12.70 10.85 -8.81
CA GLU A 119 11.47 11.20 -9.51
C GLU A 119 10.24 11.06 -8.59
N THR A 120 10.18 10.00 -7.78
CA THR A 120 9.12 9.78 -6.80
C THR A 120 9.11 10.88 -5.72
N LEU A 121 10.28 11.20 -5.16
CA LEU A 121 10.40 12.21 -4.12
C LEU A 121 10.09 13.63 -4.64
N ALA A 122 10.52 13.94 -5.86
CA ALA A 122 10.13 15.18 -6.55
C ALA A 122 8.61 15.24 -6.83
N PHE A 123 7.98 14.09 -7.08
CA PHE A 123 6.52 14.04 -7.20
C PHE A 123 5.82 14.31 -5.86
N TYR A 124 6.37 13.82 -4.74
CA TYR A 124 5.90 14.18 -3.40
C TYR A 124 5.99 15.69 -3.13
N GLU A 125 7.07 16.35 -3.55
CA GLU A 125 7.20 17.81 -3.47
C GLU A 125 6.05 18.52 -4.22
N LYS A 126 5.73 18.07 -5.44
CA LYS A 126 4.58 18.58 -6.21
C LYS A 126 3.27 18.33 -5.48
N LEU A 127 3.03 17.11 -5.01
CA LEU A 127 1.79 16.74 -4.32
C LEU A 127 1.58 17.54 -3.03
N ALA A 128 2.64 17.84 -2.28
CA ALA A 128 2.56 18.65 -1.06
C ALA A 128 1.93 20.03 -1.31
N SER A 129 2.11 20.60 -2.51
CA SER A 129 1.51 21.90 -2.88
C SER A 129 -0.01 21.87 -3.11
N VAL A 130 -0.60 20.68 -3.24
CA VAL A 130 -2.04 20.45 -3.47
C VAL A 130 -2.63 19.47 -2.47
N ALA A 131 -1.90 19.18 -1.39
CA ALA A 131 -2.30 18.29 -0.31
C ALA A 131 -3.08 19.03 0.78
N GLN A 132 -3.72 18.28 1.67
CA GLN A 132 -4.34 18.85 2.87
C GLN A 132 -3.30 19.55 3.76
N GLU A 133 -3.74 20.55 4.54
CA GLU A 133 -2.84 21.31 5.42
C GLU A 133 -2.16 20.41 6.46
N GLY A 134 -0.85 20.64 6.64
CA GLY A 134 0.00 19.90 7.56
C GLY A 134 0.04 18.38 7.32
N PRO A 135 0.46 17.89 6.13
CA PRO A 135 0.49 16.46 5.82
C PRO A 135 1.20 15.60 6.88
N THR A 136 2.21 16.16 7.55
CA THR A 136 3.00 15.49 8.59
C THR A 136 2.22 15.18 9.88
N ALA A 137 0.99 15.68 10.03
CA ALA A 137 0.11 15.35 11.14
C ALA A 137 -0.78 14.12 10.90
N TRP A 138 -0.83 13.62 9.65
CA TRP A 138 -1.84 12.64 9.21
C TRP A 138 -1.21 11.30 8.82
N GLU A 139 -1.82 10.21 9.29
CA GLU A 139 -1.64 8.87 8.71
C GLU A 139 -2.81 8.51 7.79
N ARG A 140 -2.64 7.48 6.96
CA ARG A 140 -3.64 7.05 5.96
C ARG A 140 -5.04 6.81 6.55
N SER A 141 -5.12 6.16 7.72
CA SER A 141 -6.41 5.86 8.38
C SER A 141 -7.22 7.13 8.70
N GLN A 142 -6.53 8.25 8.96
CA GLN A 142 -7.13 9.55 9.28
C GLN A 142 -7.47 10.34 8.01
N LEU A 143 -6.78 10.11 6.89
CA LEU A 143 -7.15 10.70 5.59
C LEU A 143 -8.53 10.23 5.13
N LYS A 144 -8.92 9.01 5.45
CA LYS A 144 -10.28 8.49 5.19
C LYS A 144 -11.37 9.37 5.84
N ASP A 145 -11.13 9.92 7.03
CA ASP A 145 -12.09 10.85 7.65
C ASP A 145 -12.19 12.16 6.85
N LEU A 146 -11.06 12.71 6.38
CA LEU A 146 -11.07 13.89 5.50
C LEU A 146 -11.76 13.62 4.17
N TYR A 147 -11.58 12.44 3.59
CA TYR A 147 -12.26 12.04 2.36
C TYR A 147 -13.77 11.98 2.57
N ASN A 148 -14.21 11.37 3.68
CA ASN A 148 -15.62 11.28 4.07
C ASN A 148 -16.28 12.65 4.33
N ASP A 149 -15.50 13.61 4.81
CA ASP A 149 -15.92 15.00 5.01
C ASP A 149 -15.81 15.86 3.74
N GLY A 150 -15.42 15.27 2.61
CA GLY A 150 -15.25 15.96 1.32
C GLY A 150 -14.12 17.01 1.33
N LYS A 151 -13.10 16.81 2.17
CA LYS A 151 -11.95 17.71 2.35
C LYS A 151 -10.74 17.37 1.49
N ILE A 152 -10.71 16.18 0.91
CA ILE A 152 -9.69 15.76 -0.05
C ILE A 152 -10.36 15.13 -1.28
N GLY A 153 -9.85 15.46 -2.47
CA GLY A 153 -10.38 14.98 -3.74
C GLY A 153 -9.98 13.55 -4.09
N MET A 154 -8.77 13.16 -3.72
CA MET A 154 -8.20 11.85 -4.04
C MET A 154 -7.32 11.36 -2.90
N TYR A 155 -7.24 10.05 -2.68
CA TYR A 155 -6.20 9.46 -1.84
C TYR A 155 -6.00 7.97 -2.16
N ILE A 156 -4.89 7.41 -1.68
CA ILE A 156 -4.55 6.01 -1.87
C ILE A 156 -4.96 5.21 -0.64
N ASP A 157 -5.71 4.13 -0.86
CA ASP A 157 -6.07 3.18 0.19
C ASP A 157 -6.23 1.73 -0.32
N GLY A 158 -6.46 0.79 0.59
CA GLY A 158 -6.73 -0.61 0.27
C GLY A 158 -8.19 -0.89 -0.09
N PRO A 159 -8.52 -2.14 -0.43
CA PRO A 159 -9.86 -2.52 -0.87
C PRO A 159 -10.95 -2.36 0.22
N TRP A 160 -10.57 -2.28 1.49
CA TRP A 160 -11.49 -1.95 2.59
C TRP A 160 -12.09 -0.55 2.47
N GLY A 161 -11.45 0.36 1.71
CA GLY A 161 -11.90 1.75 1.53
C GLY A 161 -13.35 1.83 1.06
N ARG A 162 -13.79 0.92 0.17
CA ARG A 162 -15.18 0.85 -0.30
C ARG A 162 -16.20 0.71 0.83
N GLY A 163 -15.88 -0.06 1.87
CA GLY A 163 -16.76 -0.25 3.02
C GLY A 163 -16.65 0.86 4.08
N GLN A 164 -15.64 1.71 3.97
CA GLN A 164 -15.35 2.78 4.93
C GLN A 164 -15.81 4.16 4.46
N HIS A 165 -16.07 4.32 3.16
CA HIS A 165 -16.56 5.56 2.58
C HIS A 165 -18.07 5.74 2.78
N ASN A 166 -18.48 7.00 2.97
CA ASN A 166 -19.89 7.36 3.04
C ASN A 166 -20.59 7.04 1.70
N GLU A 167 -21.72 6.31 1.75
CA GLU A 167 -22.49 5.92 0.55
C GLU A 167 -22.95 7.11 -0.33
N SER A 168 -22.98 8.32 0.22
CA SER A 168 -23.35 9.53 -0.50
C SER A 168 -22.23 10.09 -1.39
N ILE A 169 -21.00 9.61 -1.24
CA ILE A 169 -19.87 10.05 -2.06
C ILE A 169 -19.95 9.33 -3.40
N ASN A 170 -20.13 10.08 -4.48
CA ASN A 170 -19.97 9.55 -5.81
C ASN A 170 -18.47 9.40 -6.11
N GLU A 171 -17.97 8.17 -6.16
CA GLU A 171 -16.55 7.90 -6.34
C GLU A 171 -16.25 6.86 -7.43
N ILE A 172 -15.02 6.92 -7.92
CA ILE A 172 -14.41 5.82 -8.67
C ILE A 172 -13.16 5.34 -7.96
N THR A 173 -12.89 4.04 -8.08
CA THR A 173 -11.65 3.41 -7.65
C THR A 173 -10.84 3.07 -8.89
N VAL A 174 -9.59 3.49 -8.93
CA VAL A 174 -8.74 3.41 -10.13
C VAL A 174 -7.34 2.94 -9.76
N PRO A 175 -6.60 2.34 -10.71
CA PRO A 175 -5.21 2.00 -10.46
C PRO A 175 -4.40 3.24 -10.08
N ILE A 176 -3.33 3.04 -9.32
CA ILE A 176 -2.37 4.11 -9.05
C ILE A 176 -1.72 4.50 -10.40
N PRO A 177 -1.76 5.78 -10.80
CA PRO A 177 -1.22 6.22 -12.07
C PRO A 177 0.28 5.96 -12.14
N HIS A 178 0.78 5.67 -13.33
CA HIS A 178 2.18 5.33 -13.50
C HIS A 178 3.08 6.58 -13.51
N GLY A 179 4.30 6.40 -13.01
CA GLY A 179 5.38 7.37 -13.11
C GLY A 179 6.09 7.33 -14.47
N PRO A 180 7.11 8.18 -14.67
CA PRO A 180 7.86 8.26 -15.93
C PRO A 180 8.49 6.94 -16.42
N GLN A 181 8.85 6.02 -15.53
CA GLN A 181 9.61 4.81 -15.83
C GLN A 181 8.85 3.51 -15.59
N GLY A 182 7.59 3.58 -15.14
CA GLY A 182 6.86 2.42 -14.64
C GLY A 182 5.50 2.18 -15.27
N ASP A 183 4.81 1.22 -14.67
CA ASP A 183 3.41 0.86 -14.90
C ASP A 183 2.58 1.15 -13.63
N ASN A 184 1.35 0.67 -13.52
CA ASN A 184 0.45 0.87 -12.39
C ASN A 184 0.75 -0.04 -11.17
N GLY A 185 2.03 -0.17 -10.79
CA GLY A 185 2.50 -0.91 -9.63
C GLY A 185 2.16 -0.27 -8.29
N THR A 186 2.19 -1.07 -7.21
CA THR A 186 1.83 -0.65 -5.84
C THR A 186 2.52 -1.54 -4.81
N ILE A 187 2.56 -1.11 -3.55
CA ILE A 187 3.10 -1.93 -2.47
C ILE A 187 2.24 -3.17 -2.22
N LEU A 188 2.91 -4.30 -2.01
CA LEU A 188 2.31 -5.58 -1.64
C LEU A 188 2.67 -5.88 -0.18
N ILE A 189 1.66 -5.94 0.67
CA ILE A 189 1.82 -6.14 2.13
C ILE A 189 1.16 -7.45 2.52
N THR A 190 1.84 -8.24 3.36
CA THR A 190 1.27 -9.44 3.97
C THR A 190 1.32 -9.33 5.49
N ASP A 191 0.17 -9.52 6.14
CA ASP A 191 0.11 -9.66 7.59
C ASP A 191 0.08 -11.14 7.95
N SER A 192 0.83 -11.52 8.98
CA SER A 192 1.00 -12.92 9.36
C SER A 192 0.92 -13.12 10.86
N ILE A 193 0.41 -14.27 11.27
CA ILE A 193 0.46 -14.72 12.66
C ILE A 193 1.80 -15.43 12.88
N ALA A 194 2.61 -14.94 13.81
CA ALA A 194 3.86 -15.57 14.24
C ALA A 194 3.71 -16.18 15.63
N VAL A 195 4.30 -17.36 15.84
CA VAL A 195 4.35 -18.01 17.15
C VAL A 195 5.77 -17.88 17.72
N PHE A 196 5.90 -17.11 18.79
CA PHE A 196 7.18 -16.88 19.44
C PHE A 196 7.62 -18.06 20.30
N LYS A 197 8.90 -18.42 20.20
CA LYS A 197 9.55 -19.37 21.10
C LYS A 197 9.66 -18.81 22.53
N GLY A 198 9.67 -19.69 23.52
CA GLY A 198 9.85 -19.31 24.92
C GLY A 198 8.57 -18.81 25.60
N SER A 199 7.40 -18.99 24.97
CA SER A 199 6.11 -18.68 25.57
C SER A 199 5.68 -19.74 26.59
N GLY A 200 6.17 -20.98 26.45
CA GLY A 200 5.73 -22.13 27.26
C GLY A 200 4.35 -22.67 26.86
N HIS A 201 3.75 -22.11 25.82
CA HIS A 201 2.42 -22.44 25.29
C HIS A 201 2.43 -22.52 23.76
N GLU A 202 3.59 -22.82 23.16
CA GLU A 202 3.78 -22.80 21.71
C GLU A 202 2.83 -23.75 20.97
N GLU A 203 2.56 -24.93 21.54
CA GLU A 203 1.61 -25.89 20.96
C GLU A 203 0.19 -25.31 20.85
N LEU A 204 -0.32 -24.71 21.94
CA LEU A 204 -1.62 -24.04 21.95
C LEU A 204 -1.66 -22.81 21.03
N ALA A 205 -0.55 -22.06 20.96
CA ALA A 205 -0.44 -20.91 20.06
C ALA A 205 -0.47 -21.32 18.58
N HIS A 206 0.20 -22.44 18.23
CA HIS A 206 0.12 -23.02 16.89
C HIS A 206 -1.27 -23.55 16.55
N GLU A 207 -1.94 -24.20 17.51
CA GLU A 207 -3.34 -24.65 17.34
C GLU A 207 -4.27 -23.47 17.06
N LEU A 208 -4.18 -22.40 17.85
CA LEU A 208 -4.96 -21.18 17.63
C LEU A 208 -4.65 -20.55 16.28
N ALA A 209 -3.37 -20.42 15.90
CA ALA A 209 -2.99 -19.87 14.61
C ALA A 209 -3.59 -20.68 13.45
N GLY A 210 -3.51 -22.01 13.52
CA GLY A 210 -4.11 -22.90 12.52
C GLY A 210 -5.63 -22.78 12.43
N MET A 211 -6.31 -22.62 13.56
CA MET A 211 -7.77 -22.37 13.58
C MET A 211 -8.14 -21.03 12.93
N LEU A 212 -7.32 -20.00 13.08
CA LEU A 212 -7.57 -18.67 12.52
C LEU A 212 -7.28 -18.57 11.02
N THR A 213 -6.50 -19.50 10.46
CA THR A 213 -6.09 -19.49 9.04
C THR A 213 -6.68 -20.65 8.22
N THR A 214 -7.83 -21.17 8.62
CA THR A 214 -8.59 -22.13 7.78
C THR A 214 -9.22 -21.41 6.57
N GLY A 215 -9.59 -22.15 5.52
CA GLY A 215 -10.28 -21.59 4.37
C GLY A 215 -11.55 -20.81 4.74
N GLU A 216 -12.37 -21.35 5.64
CA GLU A 216 -13.58 -20.69 6.14
C GLU A 216 -13.27 -19.43 6.96
N SER A 217 -12.31 -19.49 7.89
CA SER A 217 -11.91 -18.35 8.71
C SER A 217 -11.28 -17.23 7.87
N GLN A 218 -10.54 -17.60 6.83
CA GLN A 218 -9.92 -16.66 5.90
C GLN A 218 -10.96 -16.02 4.99
N TYR A 219 -11.86 -16.80 4.40
CA TYR A 219 -12.94 -16.28 3.55
C TYR A 219 -13.83 -15.31 4.30
N ALA A 220 -14.18 -15.64 5.55
CA ALA A 220 -14.97 -14.75 6.39
C ALA A 220 -14.27 -13.41 6.64
N LEU A 221 -12.98 -13.43 6.99
CA LEU A 221 -12.21 -12.20 7.19
C LEU A 221 -12.12 -11.37 5.91
N ASP A 222 -11.69 -11.99 4.81
CA ASP A 222 -11.49 -11.26 3.55
C ASP A 222 -12.79 -10.61 3.07
N THR A 223 -13.91 -11.33 3.20
CA THR A 223 -15.24 -10.84 2.82
C THR A 223 -15.71 -9.70 3.74
N GLU A 224 -15.57 -9.86 5.06
CA GLU A 224 -16.06 -8.88 6.03
C GLU A 224 -15.21 -7.60 6.02
N TRP A 225 -13.88 -7.74 5.91
CA TRP A 225 -12.94 -6.63 5.98
C TRP A 225 -12.61 -6.02 4.62
N GLY A 226 -12.93 -6.70 3.51
CA GLY A 226 -12.56 -6.27 2.17
C GLY A 226 -11.04 -6.37 1.94
N LEU A 227 -10.46 -7.54 2.22
CA LEU A 227 -9.03 -7.81 2.00
C LEU A 227 -8.81 -8.49 0.65
N THR A 228 -7.62 -8.34 0.06
CA THR A 228 -7.26 -9.04 -1.18
C THR A 228 -7.16 -10.55 -0.89
N PRO A 229 -7.71 -11.43 -1.76
CA PRO A 229 -7.75 -12.86 -1.48
C PRO A 229 -6.34 -13.44 -1.40
N ILE A 230 -6.08 -14.22 -0.34
CA ILE A 230 -4.81 -14.95 -0.18
C ILE A 230 -4.93 -16.44 -0.53
N PHE A 231 -6.15 -16.93 -0.68
CA PHE A 231 -6.44 -18.30 -1.10
C PHE A 231 -7.15 -18.33 -2.45
N ASP A 232 -6.90 -19.39 -3.22
CA ASP A 232 -7.78 -19.82 -4.31
C ASP A 232 -9.07 -20.40 -3.69
N TYR A 233 -10.05 -19.53 -3.44
CA TYR A 233 -11.31 -19.91 -2.82
C TYR A 233 -12.15 -20.85 -3.69
N ALA A 234 -12.01 -20.78 -5.01
CA ALA A 234 -12.68 -21.71 -5.90
C ALA A 234 -12.12 -23.13 -5.72
N ALA A 235 -10.80 -23.28 -5.59
CA ALA A 235 -10.17 -24.56 -5.27
C ALA A 235 -10.55 -25.10 -3.88
N LEU A 236 -10.87 -24.21 -2.94
CA LEU A 236 -11.41 -24.56 -1.62
C LEU A 236 -12.92 -24.86 -1.61
N GLY A 237 -13.59 -24.79 -2.76
CA GLY A 237 -15.01 -25.14 -2.90
C GLY A 237 -15.99 -24.03 -2.52
N PHE A 238 -15.55 -22.77 -2.46
CA PHE A 238 -16.46 -21.63 -2.34
C PHE A 238 -17.05 -21.32 -3.71
N ASP A 239 -18.38 -21.41 -3.81
CA ASP A 239 -19.11 -21.00 -5.00
C ASP A 239 -19.22 -19.46 -5.03
N ALA A 240 -18.82 -18.84 -6.15
CA ALA A 240 -18.85 -17.39 -6.38
C ALA A 240 -18.15 -16.55 -5.27
N PRO A 241 -16.82 -16.63 -5.14
CA PRO A 241 -16.04 -15.75 -4.26
C PRO A 241 -16.41 -14.27 -4.37
N TYR A 242 -16.25 -13.52 -3.28
CA TYR A 242 -16.70 -12.12 -3.16
C TYR A 242 -16.13 -11.16 -4.21
N TYR A 243 -15.05 -11.54 -4.89
CA TYR A 243 -14.38 -10.77 -5.94
C TYR A 243 -14.77 -11.18 -7.37
N GLU A 244 -15.47 -12.29 -7.55
CA GLU A 244 -15.89 -12.74 -8.88
C GLU A 244 -16.98 -11.83 -9.45
N GLY A 245 -16.76 -11.33 -10.67
CA GLY A 245 -17.74 -10.50 -11.38
C GLY A 245 -17.86 -9.06 -10.87
N ASP A 246 -16.96 -8.63 -9.98
CA ASP A 246 -16.92 -7.27 -9.44
C ASP A 246 -15.67 -6.54 -9.95
N ASP A 247 -15.90 -5.58 -10.85
CA ASP A 247 -14.84 -4.78 -11.48
C ASP A 247 -14.00 -3.99 -10.46
N TYR A 248 -14.55 -3.74 -9.26
CA TYR A 248 -13.81 -3.13 -8.15
C TYR A 248 -12.53 -3.92 -7.83
N TRP A 249 -12.64 -5.25 -7.74
CA TRP A 249 -11.52 -6.10 -7.39
C TRP A 249 -10.48 -6.18 -8.49
N GLN A 250 -10.89 -6.03 -9.75
CA GLN A 250 -9.98 -6.01 -10.90
C GLN A 250 -8.98 -4.84 -10.81
N VAL A 251 -9.35 -3.72 -10.19
CA VAL A 251 -8.43 -2.60 -9.96
C VAL A 251 -7.26 -3.01 -9.07
N PHE A 252 -7.52 -3.81 -8.03
CA PHE A 252 -6.51 -4.25 -7.07
C PHE A 252 -5.69 -5.42 -7.60
N VAL A 253 -6.32 -6.45 -8.17
CA VAL A 253 -5.59 -7.68 -8.56
C VAL A 253 -4.75 -7.51 -9.82
N ASN A 254 -5.15 -6.65 -10.76
CA ASN A 254 -4.41 -6.46 -12.01
C ASN A 254 -3.05 -5.76 -11.81
N GLY A 255 -2.90 -4.96 -10.75
CA GLY A 255 -1.66 -4.25 -10.44
C GLY A 255 -0.61 -5.09 -9.70
N ILE A 256 -0.98 -6.26 -9.16
CA ILE A 256 -0.11 -7.08 -8.29
C ILE A 256 1.21 -7.42 -8.99
N GLY A 257 1.17 -7.80 -10.27
CA GLY A 257 2.37 -8.20 -11.02
C GLY A 257 3.37 -7.07 -11.29
N ALA A 258 2.92 -5.81 -11.24
CA ALA A 258 3.77 -4.63 -11.38
C ALA A 258 4.17 -4.03 -10.02
N GLY A 259 3.66 -4.57 -8.91
CA GLY A 259 3.95 -4.12 -7.57
C GLY A 259 5.28 -4.62 -7.01
N GLY A 260 5.59 -4.15 -5.81
CA GLY A 260 6.80 -4.53 -5.07
C GLY A 260 6.49 -4.83 -3.60
N PRO A 261 7.28 -5.69 -2.94
CA PRO A 261 7.06 -6.05 -1.55
C PRO A 261 7.40 -4.87 -0.62
N GLU A 262 6.79 -4.83 0.56
CA GLU A 262 7.41 -4.10 1.68
C GLU A 262 8.83 -4.65 1.91
N PRO A 263 9.88 -3.79 2.01
CA PRO A 263 11.25 -4.26 2.20
C PRO A 263 11.38 -5.11 3.47
N LEU A 264 11.87 -6.34 3.32
CA LEU A 264 12.06 -7.26 4.43
C LEU A 264 13.47 -7.07 5.02
N VAL A 265 13.54 -6.47 6.21
CA VAL A 265 14.79 -6.22 6.94
C VAL A 265 14.66 -6.66 8.40
N GLU A 266 15.77 -6.84 9.11
CA GLU A 266 15.74 -7.16 10.54
C GLU A 266 15.32 -5.95 11.40
N ASP A 267 15.83 -4.75 11.09
CA ASP A 267 15.49 -3.51 11.79
C ASP A 267 14.44 -2.69 11.03
N PHE A 268 13.19 -3.12 11.14
CA PHE A 268 12.05 -2.43 10.53
C PHE A 268 11.89 -0.98 11.02
N LYS A 269 12.32 -0.67 12.25
CA LYS A 269 12.19 0.70 12.79
C LYS A 269 13.20 1.64 12.17
N SER A 270 14.42 1.17 11.91
CA SER A 270 15.40 1.92 11.14
C SER A 270 14.91 2.12 9.71
N LEU A 271 14.43 1.08 9.02
CA LEU A 271 13.81 1.21 7.68
C LEU A 271 12.69 2.26 7.66
N GLN A 272 11.73 2.18 8.59
CA GLN A 272 10.64 3.15 8.70
C GLN A 272 11.20 4.58 8.81
N SER A 273 12.20 4.77 9.67
CA SER A 273 12.82 6.08 9.93
C SER A 273 13.48 6.67 8.68
N VAL A 274 14.19 5.85 7.89
CA VAL A 274 14.79 6.27 6.62
C VAL A 274 13.75 6.91 5.71
N PHE A 275 12.64 6.20 5.47
CA PHE A 275 11.58 6.69 4.60
C PHE A 275 10.86 7.90 5.19
N THR A 276 10.49 7.87 6.47
CA THR A 276 9.76 8.99 7.08
C THR A 276 10.60 10.27 7.09
N ASN A 277 11.91 10.18 7.37
CA ASN A 277 12.81 11.33 7.33
C ASN A 277 12.93 11.91 5.92
N MET A 278 13.17 11.05 4.91
CA MET A 278 13.25 11.46 3.50
C MET A 278 11.97 12.16 3.03
N ILE A 279 10.81 11.56 3.33
CA ILE A 279 9.51 12.06 2.88
C ILE A 279 9.11 13.33 3.62
N GLN A 280 9.30 13.39 4.94
CA GLN A 280 9.03 14.61 5.71
C GLN A 280 9.96 15.75 5.29
N GLY A 281 11.24 15.46 5.08
CA GLY A 281 12.23 16.45 4.64
C GLY A 281 11.81 17.14 3.34
N ILE A 282 11.30 16.38 2.35
CA ILE A 282 10.83 17.01 1.11
C ILE A 282 9.49 17.74 1.28
N ILE A 283 8.55 17.21 2.07
CA ILE A 283 7.26 17.85 2.34
C ILE A 283 7.45 19.19 3.06
N LEU A 284 8.41 19.27 3.97
CA LEU A 284 8.74 20.46 4.76
C LEU A 284 9.72 21.41 4.04
N ALA A 285 10.22 21.01 2.87
CA ALA A 285 11.27 21.71 2.13
C ALA A 285 12.53 21.96 2.96
N ASP A 286 12.90 20.99 3.81
CA ASP A 286 14.09 21.06 4.66
C ASP A 286 15.38 20.89 3.85
N ASP A 287 15.33 20.16 2.72
CA ASP A 287 16.49 19.89 1.87
C ASP A 287 16.07 19.55 0.42
N THR A 288 17.06 19.31 -0.44
CA THR A 288 16.90 18.93 -1.85
C THR A 288 16.58 17.44 -2.00
N VAL A 289 15.88 17.10 -3.08
CA VAL A 289 15.61 15.71 -3.47
C VAL A 289 16.88 14.86 -3.52
N ASP A 290 17.95 15.37 -4.15
CA ASP A 290 19.20 14.62 -4.29
C ASP A 290 19.82 14.30 -2.94
N ASN A 291 19.95 15.30 -2.05
CA ASN A 291 20.57 15.11 -0.75
C ASN A 291 19.75 14.18 0.16
N LEU A 292 18.42 14.31 0.15
CA LEU A 292 17.54 13.44 0.95
C LEU A 292 17.61 11.99 0.49
N VAL A 293 17.68 11.73 -0.82
CA VAL A 293 17.81 10.36 -1.35
C VAL A 293 19.20 9.78 -1.05
N GLU A 294 20.27 10.57 -1.17
CA GLU A 294 21.63 10.13 -0.81
C GLU A 294 21.71 9.75 0.68
N ILE A 295 21.22 10.61 1.57
CA ILE A 295 21.16 10.33 3.02
C ILE A 295 20.33 9.07 3.29
N ALA A 296 19.14 8.96 2.69
CA ALA A 296 18.26 7.81 2.91
C ALA A 296 18.90 6.50 2.45
N ALA A 297 19.65 6.52 1.35
CA ALA A 297 20.36 5.34 0.87
C ALA A 297 21.51 4.93 1.81
N GLU A 298 22.29 5.89 2.31
CA GLU A 298 23.33 5.63 3.31
C GLU A 298 22.74 5.07 4.62
N GLU A 299 21.64 5.65 5.11
CA GLU A 299 20.95 5.16 6.31
C GLU A 299 20.33 3.76 6.11
N LEU A 300 19.86 3.44 4.90
CA LEU A 300 19.36 2.11 4.58
C LEU A 300 20.50 1.08 4.52
N ASP A 301 21.66 1.43 3.97
CA ASP A 301 22.83 0.55 3.98
C ASP A 301 23.26 0.18 5.42
N ASP A 302 23.13 1.10 6.37
CA ASP A 302 23.40 0.84 7.79
C ASP A 302 22.32 -0.04 8.47
N ALA A 303 21.12 -0.13 7.88
CA ALA A 303 19.99 -0.90 8.40
C ALA A 303 19.90 -2.33 7.81
N LEU A 304 20.64 -2.63 6.74
CA LEU A 304 20.73 -3.94 6.09
C LEU A 304 21.83 -4.83 6.69
#